data_AF-A0A356BV38-F1
#
_entry.id   AF-A0A356BV38-F1
#
_cell.length_a   1.000
_cell.length_b   1.000
_cell.length_c   1.000
_cell.angle_alpha   90.00
_cell.angle_beta   90.00
_cell.angle_gamma   90.00
#
_symmetry.space_group_name_H-M   'P 1'
#
loop_
_entity.id
_entity.type
_entity.pdbx_description
1 polymer ?
#
loop_
_entity_poly.entity_id
_entity_poly.type
_entity_poly.pdbx_seq_one_letter_code
_entity_poly.pdbx_strand_id
1 'polypeptide(L)'
;GGQVVDISGQYRELDEHTLRYIHDHKTGALFKAALRGGALLGGANEEQLSQITRFAENFGLAFQITDDILDETGQAEQLGKAVRTDQRLGKQTYPRLYGLDKSREMAERCVKECHEALRSFSDQAGLLRELATFIIQRDH
;
A
#
# COMPACT_ATOMS: atom_id res chain seq x y z
N GLY A 1 -15.68 -1.41 7.20
CA GLY A 1 -16.04 -0.33 8.14
C GLY A 1 -14.81 0.45 8.52
N GLY A 2 -14.39 1.40 7.68
CA GLY A 2 -13.21 2.25 7.90
C GLY A 2 -13.54 3.75 7.93
N GLN A 3 -14.82 4.12 8.08
CA GLN A 3 -15.29 5.51 8.01
C GLN A 3 -15.53 6.16 9.38
N VAL A 4 -15.20 5.49 10.49
CA VAL A 4 -15.47 6.01 11.85
C VAL A 4 -14.21 6.46 12.59
N VAL A 5 -13.03 6.32 11.99
CA VAL A 5 -11.75 6.81 12.56
C VAL A 5 -11.17 7.95 11.72
N ASP A 6 -12.03 8.79 11.14
CA ASP A 6 -11.60 9.98 10.37
C ASP A 6 -12.15 11.29 10.98
N ILE A 7 -12.85 11.25 12.11
CA ILE A 7 -13.54 12.42 12.68
C ILE A 7 -13.06 12.79 14.11
N SER A 8 -12.31 11.94 14.80
CA SER A 8 -11.92 12.19 16.21
C SER A 8 -10.42 12.48 16.45
N GLY A 9 -9.58 12.43 15.42
CA GLY A 9 -8.12 12.53 15.55
C GLY A 9 -7.53 13.90 15.23
N GLN A 10 -7.98 14.97 15.89
CA GLN A 10 -7.20 16.20 15.92
C GLN A 10 -5.87 15.94 16.65
N TYR A 11 -4.76 16.01 15.91
CA TYR A 11 -3.41 16.32 16.38
C TYR A 11 -2.86 15.52 17.58
N ARG A 12 -2.56 14.24 17.38
CA ARG A 12 -1.43 13.61 18.10
C ARG A 12 -0.59 12.85 17.10
N GLU A 13 0.73 13.00 17.23
CA GLU A 13 1.76 12.34 16.44
C GLU A 13 1.34 10.89 16.15
N LEU A 14 0.87 10.63 14.93
CA LEU A 14 0.51 9.28 14.51
C LEU A 14 1.79 8.47 14.50
N ASP A 15 1.92 7.53 15.43
CA ASP A 15 3.02 6.57 15.44
C ASP A 15 2.91 5.63 14.23
N GLU A 16 4.02 4.95 13.89
CA GLU A 16 4.07 3.98 12.78
C GLU A 16 2.93 2.96 12.86
N HIS A 17 2.56 2.55 14.07
CA HIS A 17 1.50 1.59 14.32
C HIS A 17 0.13 2.10 13.92
N THR A 18 -0.19 3.36 14.23
CA THR A 18 -1.48 3.98 13.89
C THR A 18 -1.56 4.26 12.39
N LEU A 19 -0.47 4.71 11.77
CA LEU A 19 -0.42 4.90 10.32
C LEU A 19 -0.67 3.58 9.59
N ARG A 20 0.07 2.53 9.97
CA ARG A 20 -0.11 1.18 9.41
C ARG A 20 -1.54 0.66 9.64
N TYR A 21 -2.10 0.86 10.84
CA TYR A 21 -3.45 0.43 11.17
C TYR A 21 -4.51 1.07 10.26
N ILE A 22 -4.44 2.39 10.04
CA ILE A 22 -5.40 3.10 9.17
C ILE A 22 -5.34 2.55 7.74
N HIS A 23 -4.14 2.35 7.20
CA HIS A 23 -3.96 1.87 5.83
C HIS A 23 -4.34 0.40 5.65
N ASP A 24 -4.02 -0.45 6.63
CA ASP A 24 -4.44 -1.85 6.66
C ASP A 24 -5.97 -1.98 6.63
N HIS A 25 -6.70 -1.09 7.31
CA HIS A 25 -8.16 -1.16 7.43
C HIS A 25 -8.92 -0.43 6.32
N LYS A 26 -8.25 0.42 5.52
CA LYS A 26 -8.88 1.16 4.41
C LYS A 26 -8.53 0.56 3.06
N THR A 27 -7.27 0.63 2.68
CA THR A 27 -6.79 0.22 1.34
C THR A 27 -6.37 -1.26 1.33
N GLY A 28 -5.65 -1.70 2.36
CA GLY A 28 -5.20 -3.10 2.49
C GLY A 28 -6.36 -4.09 2.59
N ALA A 29 -7.43 -3.72 3.32
CA ALA A 29 -8.61 -4.56 3.48
C ALA A 29 -9.34 -4.87 2.16
N LEU A 30 -9.43 -3.89 1.26
CA LEU A 30 -10.09 -4.07 -0.04
C LEU A 30 -9.26 -4.95 -0.98
N PHE A 31 -7.95 -4.72 -1.08
CA PHE A 31 -7.06 -5.61 -1.85
C PHE A 31 -7.09 -7.04 -1.32
N LYS A 32 -7.02 -7.21 0.01
CA LYS A 32 -7.12 -8.51 0.67
C LYS A 32 -8.44 -9.21 0.37
N ALA A 33 -9.56 -8.50 0.45
CA ALA A 33 -10.87 -9.06 0.13
C ALA A 33 -10.97 -9.48 -1.34
N ALA A 34 -10.54 -8.64 -2.28
CA ALA A 34 -10.59 -8.93 -3.71
C ALA A 34 -9.72 -10.13 -4.08
N LEU A 35 -8.47 -10.16 -3.62
CA LEU A 35 -7.51 -11.22 -3.94
C LEU A 35 -7.90 -12.56 -3.29
N ARG A 36 -8.29 -12.54 -2.00
CA ARG A 36 -8.80 -13.75 -1.32
C ARG A 36 -10.09 -14.25 -1.95
N GLY A 37 -10.99 -13.35 -2.36
CA GLY A 37 -12.23 -13.70 -3.05
C GLY A 37 -11.96 -14.45 -4.37
N GLY A 38 -11.05 -13.92 -5.19
CA GLY A 38 -10.61 -14.59 -6.42
C GLY A 38 -9.96 -15.95 -6.15
N ALA A 39 -9.08 -16.04 -5.14
CA ALA A 39 -8.43 -17.29 -4.77
C ALA A 39 -9.44 -18.36 -4.31
N LEU A 40 -10.42 -17.99 -3.47
CA LEU A 40 -11.48 -18.89 -3.00
C LEU A 40 -12.35 -19.39 -4.15
N LEU A 41 -12.76 -18.49 -5.07
CA LEU A 41 -13.53 -18.88 -6.26
C LEU A 41 -12.72 -19.78 -7.20
N GLY A 42 -11.39 -19.60 -7.24
CA GLY A 42 -10.46 -20.45 -7.98
C GLY A 42 -10.15 -21.80 -7.31
N GLY A 43 -10.73 -22.10 -6.15
CA GLY A 43 -10.50 -23.36 -5.44
C GLY A 43 -9.18 -23.44 -4.70
N ALA A 44 -8.62 -22.30 -4.27
CA ALA A 44 -7.39 -22.26 -3.48
C ALA A 44 -7.53 -23.05 -2.17
N ASN A 45 -6.51 -23.83 -1.84
CA ASN A 45 -6.40 -24.46 -0.51
C ASN A 45 -5.94 -23.44 0.55
N GLU A 46 -5.93 -23.85 1.82
CA GLU A 46 -5.55 -22.98 2.95
C GLU A 46 -4.13 -22.39 2.82
N GLU A 47 -3.18 -23.16 2.30
CA GLU A 47 -1.80 -22.69 2.10
C GLU A 47 -1.73 -21.61 1.02
N GLN A 48 -2.38 -21.86 -0.13
CA GLN A 48 -2.48 -20.89 -1.21
C GLN A 48 -3.23 -19.63 -0.76
N LEU A 49 -4.29 -19.78 0.03
CA LEU A 49 -5.05 -18.66 0.57
C LEU A 49 -4.22 -17.82 1.55
N SER A 50 -3.41 -18.46 2.39
CA SER A 50 -2.44 -17.79 3.27
C SER A 50 -1.39 -17.02 2.47
N GLN A 51 -0.84 -17.63 1.42
CA GLN A 51 0.14 -17.00 0.53
C GLN A 51 -0.45 -15.79 -0.21
N ILE A 52 -1.67 -15.92 -0.77
CA ILE A 52 -2.40 -14.81 -1.40
C ILE A 52 -2.71 -13.69 -0.38
N THR A 53 -2.94 -14.03 0.87
CA THR A 53 -3.16 -13.04 1.94
C THR A 53 -1.88 -12.25 2.21
N ARG A 54 -0.74 -12.93 2.35
CA ARG A 54 0.56 -12.28 2.52
C ARG A 54 0.92 -11.41 1.33
N PHE A 55 0.63 -11.87 0.11
CA PHE A 55 0.77 -11.06 -1.09
C PHE A 55 -0.10 -9.80 -1.00
N ALA A 56 -1.39 -9.93 -0.68
CA ALA A 56 -2.32 -8.80 -0.62
C ALA A 56 -1.93 -7.75 0.42
N GLU A 57 -1.41 -8.17 1.58
CA GLU A 57 -0.94 -7.27 2.65
C GLU A 57 0.26 -6.44 2.18
N ASN A 58 1.26 -7.10 1.60
CA ASN A 58 2.44 -6.40 1.08
C ASN A 58 2.10 -5.54 -0.15
N PHE A 59 1.20 -6.01 -1.01
CA PHE A 59 0.75 -5.25 -2.18
C PHE A 59 0.01 -3.97 -1.76
N GLY A 60 -0.91 -4.07 -0.79
CA GLY A 60 -1.62 -2.91 -0.26
C GLY A 60 -0.68 -1.89 0.41
N LEU A 61 0.34 -2.37 1.13
CA LEU A 61 1.35 -1.50 1.74
C LEU A 61 2.23 -0.83 0.67
N ALA A 62 2.69 -1.57 -0.34
CA ALA A 62 3.44 -1.03 -1.46
C ALA A 62 2.63 0.04 -2.23
N PHE A 63 1.32 -0.21 -2.42
CA PHE A 63 0.41 0.76 -3.04
C PHE A 63 0.45 2.08 -2.29
N GLN A 64 0.22 2.03 -0.98
CA GLN A 64 0.12 3.23 -0.14
C GLN A 64 1.43 4.01 -0.07
N ILE A 65 2.56 3.32 0.13
CA ILE A 65 3.86 3.99 0.19
C ILE A 65 4.16 4.69 -1.14
N THR A 66 3.83 4.05 -2.26
CA THR A 66 4.02 4.66 -3.58
C THR A 66 3.08 5.85 -3.78
N ASP A 67 1.81 5.74 -3.37
CA ASP A 67 0.83 6.82 -3.42
C ASP A 67 1.33 8.06 -2.66
N ASP A 68 1.81 7.86 -1.44
CA ASP A 68 2.38 8.91 -0.61
C ASP A 68 3.62 9.56 -1.24
N ILE A 69 4.47 8.77 -1.93
CA ILE A 69 5.64 9.28 -2.67
C ILE A 69 5.19 10.13 -3.86
N LEU A 70 4.19 9.67 -4.62
CA LEU A 70 3.66 10.39 -5.79
C LEU A 70 2.98 11.70 -5.37
N ASP A 71 2.23 11.69 -4.26
CA ASP A 71 1.62 12.90 -3.71
C ASP A 71 2.66 13.92 -3.25
N GLU A 72 3.79 13.48 -2.67
CA GLU A 72 4.85 14.38 -2.23
C GLU A 72 5.71 14.91 -3.38
N THR A 73 6.00 14.08 -4.37
CA THR A 73 6.86 14.44 -5.51
C THR A 73 6.09 15.12 -6.64
N GLY A 74 4.94 14.58 -7.07
CA GLY A 74 4.14 15.10 -8.17
C GLY A 74 3.56 16.49 -7.94
N GLN A 75 3.43 16.92 -6.68
CA GLN A 75 3.06 18.30 -6.36
C GLN A 75 4.20 19.32 -6.52
N ALA A 76 5.45 18.89 -6.66
CA ALA A 76 6.59 19.78 -6.87
C ALA A 76 6.74 20.21 -8.34
N GLU A 77 6.54 19.30 -9.30
CA GLU A 77 6.72 19.61 -10.73
C GLU A 77 5.50 20.23 -11.44
N GLN A 78 4.26 20.02 -10.95
CA GLN A 78 3.05 20.44 -11.69
C GLN A 78 2.32 21.69 -11.16
N LEU A 79 2.61 22.21 -9.96
CA LEU A 79 1.69 23.13 -9.31
C LEU A 79 2.09 24.61 -9.39
N GLY A 80 1.74 25.20 -10.53
CA GLY A 80 1.37 26.61 -10.59
C GLY A 80 0.11 26.87 -9.76
N LYS A 81 0.30 27.27 -8.50
CA LYS A 81 -0.69 27.71 -7.49
C LYS A 81 -1.53 26.62 -6.80
N ALA A 82 -1.48 26.70 -5.47
CA ALA A 82 -2.23 25.99 -4.43
C ALA A 82 -1.78 24.56 -4.06
N VAL A 83 -0.47 24.28 -4.09
CA VAL A 83 0.12 23.23 -3.22
C VAL A 83 -0.11 23.63 -1.77
N ARG A 84 -0.58 22.70 -0.92
CA ARG A 84 -0.54 22.69 0.57
C ARG A 84 -1.82 22.23 1.25
N THR A 85 -2.80 21.65 0.56
CA THR A 85 -4.00 21.17 1.25
C THR A 85 -3.69 20.01 2.21
N ASP A 86 -2.80 19.09 1.84
CA ASP A 86 -2.36 17.99 2.74
C ASP A 86 -1.34 18.44 3.80
N GLN A 87 -0.42 19.37 3.47
CA GLN A 87 0.44 20.01 4.49
C GLN A 87 -0.39 20.72 5.57
N ARG A 88 -1.56 21.28 5.20
CA ARG A 88 -2.45 22.02 6.12
C ARG A 88 -3.33 21.10 6.97
N LEU A 89 -3.46 19.81 6.63
CA LEU A 89 -4.29 18.84 7.35
C LEU A 89 -3.50 17.96 8.33
N GLY A 90 -2.18 18.09 8.40
CA GLY A 90 -1.37 17.35 9.38
C GLY A 90 -1.33 15.83 9.17
N LYS A 91 -1.69 15.34 7.96
CA LYS A 91 -1.51 13.93 7.61
C LYS A 91 -0.04 13.54 7.72
N GLN A 92 0.21 12.45 8.41
CA GLN A 92 1.50 11.77 8.40
C GLN A 92 1.51 10.82 7.20
N THR A 93 2.50 10.96 6.33
CA THR A 93 2.74 10.11 5.16
C THR A 93 4.08 9.39 5.35
N TYR A 94 4.32 8.31 4.60
CA TYR A 94 5.58 7.58 4.67
C TYR A 94 6.82 8.48 4.40
N PRO A 95 6.86 9.31 3.35
CA PRO A 95 7.99 10.19 3.12
C PRO A 95 8.18 11.25 4.21
N ARG A 96 7.10 11.73 4.84
CA ARG A 96 7.19 12.67 5.95
C ARG A 96 7.78 12.05 7.23
N LEU A 97 7.53 10.77 7.47
CA LEU A 97 8.05 10.05 8.65
C LEU A 97 9.46 9.51 8.46
N TYR A 98 9.76 8.97 7.26
CA TYR A 98 10.99 8.21 7.02
C TYR A 98 11.92 8.85 5.99
N GLY A 99 11.47 9.88 5.28
CA GLY A 99 12.14 10.43 4.11
C GLY A 99 11.81 9.67 2.83
N LEU A 100 11.98 10.34 1.69
CA LEU A 100 11.68 9.79 0.36
C LEU A 100 12.48 8.52 0.05
N ASP A 101 13.79 8.53 0.28
CA ASP A 101 14.65 7.38 -0.07
C ASP A 101 14.28 6.15 0.76
N LYS A 102 14.05 6.33 2.06
CA LYS A 102 13.62 5.23 2.94
C LYS A 102 12.25 4.70 2.55
N SER A 103 11.34 5.58 2.17
CA SER A 103 10.01 5.19 1.70
C SER A 103 10.10 4.36 0.42
N ARG A 104 10.96 4.74 -0.53
CA ARG A 104 11.24 3.92 -1.73
C ARG A 104 11.77 2.54 -1.37
N GLU A 105 12.76 2.45 -0.49
CA GLU A 105 13.29 1.17 0.00
C GLU A 105 12.19 0.30 0.64
N MET A 106 11.29 0.91 1.41
CA MET A 106 10.17 0.21 2.04
C MET A 106 9.19 -0.34 1.00
N ALA A 107 8.84 0.45 -0.03
CA ALA A 107 8.00 0.00 -1.13
C ALA A 107 8.65 -1.16 -1.90
N GLU A 108 9.93 -1.04 -2.25
CA GLU A 108 10.69 -2.11 -2.90
C GLU A 108 10.74 -3.39 -2.05
N ARG A 109 10.91 -3.25 -0.74
CA ARG A 109 10.86 -4.40 0.18
C ARG A 109 9.50 -5.08 0.16
N CYS A 110 8.40 -4.31 0.19
CA CYS A 110 7.05 -4.88 0.09
C CYS A 110 6.87 -5.64 -1.24
N VAL A 111 7.37 -5.11 -2.35
CA VAL A 111 7.35 -5.82 -3.65
C VAL A 111 8.15 -7.12 -3.60
N LYS A 112 9.33 -7.15 -2.97
CA LYS A 112 10.09 -8.39 -2.77
C LYS A 112 9.30 -9.43 -1.96
N GLU A 113 8.61 -9.01 -0.91
CA GLU A 113 7.75 -9.89 -0.11
C GLU A 113 6.52 -10.38 -0.89
N CYS A 114 5.96 -9.57 -1.81
CA CYS A 114 4.92 -10.02 -2.75
C CYS A 114 5.44 -11.17 -3.63
N HIS A 115 6.63 -11.01 -4.20
CA HIS A 115 7.25 -12.07 -5.02
C HIS A 115 7.55 -13.33 -4.20
N GLU A 116 8.03 -13.16 -2.97
CA GLU A 116 8.27 -14.27 -2.03
C GLU A 116 6.99 -15.05 -1.73
N ALA A 117 5.89 -14.34 -1.44
CA ALA A 117 4.60 -14.94 -1.14
C ALA A 117 4.06 -15.80 -2.29
N LEU A 118 4.45 -15.49 -3.53
CA LEU A 118 4.04 -16.20 -4.73
C LEU A 118 5.05 -17.26 -5.21
N ARG A 119 6.12 -17.56 -4.46
CA ARG A 119 7.17 -18.50 -4.92
C ARG A 119 6.68 -19.92 -5.22
N SER A 120 5.70 -20.40 -4.46
CA SER A 120 5.09 -21.73 -4.61
C SER A 120 4.11 -21.82 -5.78
N PHE A 121 3.66 -20.67 -6.31
CA PHE A 121 2.73 -20.63 -7.42
C PHE A 121 3.49 -20.85 -8.73
N SER A 122 2.86 -21.57 -9.65
CA SER A 122 3.37 -21.75 -11.02
C SER A 122 3.36 -20.42 -11.80
N ASP A 123 3.62 -20.48 -13.10
CA ASP A 123 3.53 -19.35 -14.02
C ASP A 123 2.13 -18.70 -14.03
N GLN A 124 1.11 -19.38 -13.51
CA GLN A 124 -0.25 -18.85 -13.35
C GLN A 124 -0.31 -17.59 -12.47
N ALA A 125 0.68 -17.36 -11.59
CA ALA A 125 0.78 -16.14 -10.80
C ALA A 125 1.58 -15.01 -11.50
N GLY A 126 1.92 -15.14 -12.78
CA GLY A 126 2.68 -14.16 -13.55
C GLY A 126 2.08 -12.75 -13.48
N LEU A 127 0.76 -12.62 -13.71
CA LEU A 127 0.07 -11.34 -13.64
C LEU A 127 0.18 -10.67 -12.26
N LEU A 128 0.10 -11.43 -11.17
CA LEU A 128 0.23 -10.87 -9.82
C LEU A 128 1.65 -10.36 -9.54
N ARG A 129 2.67 -11.07 -10.05
CA ARG A 129 4.08 -10.65 -9.97
C ARG A 129 4.34 -9.38 -10.77
N GLU A 130 3.75 -9.29 -11.96
CA GLU A 130 3.81 -8.09 -12.81
C GLU A 130 3.14 -6.91 -12.12
N LEU A 131 1.93 -7.09 -11.59
CA LEU A 131 1.21 -6.05 -10.85
C LEU A 131 2.01 -5.54 -9.65
N ALA A 132 2.62 -6.43 -8.87
CA ALA A 132 3.45 -6.04 -7.74
C ALA A 132 4.68 -5.23 -8.17
N THR A 133 5.23 -5.48 -9.36
CA THR A 133 6.38 -4.71 -9.87
C THR A 133 5.93 -3.37 -10.46
N PHE A 134 4.81 -3.37 -11.17
CA PHE A 134 4.21 -2.18 -11.77
C PHE A 134 3.89 -1.10 -10.72
N ILE A 135 3.44 -1.51 -9.54
CA ILE A 135 2.96 -0.58 -8.51
C ILE A 135 3.97 0.46 -8.07
N ILE A 136 5.27 0.14 -8.09
CA ILE A 136 6.36 1.05 -7.70
C ILE A 136 6.96 1.78 -8.91
N GLN A 137 6.56 1.42 -10.12
CA GLN A 137 7.01 2.02 -11.38
C GLN A 137 5.98 3.01 -11.94
N ARG A 138 4.76 3.02 -11.41
CA ARG A 138 3.70 3.92 -11.83
C ARG A 138 4.09 5.37 -11.58
N ASP A 139 3.68 6.22 -12.50
CA ASP A 139 3.90 7.67 -12.51
C ASP A 139 2.63 8.45 -12.12
N HIS A 140 1.54 7.76 -11.77
CA HIS A 140 0.25 8.31 -11.32
C HIS A 140 -0.57 7.33 -10.46
#